data_AF-A0A974QCK3-F1
#
_entry.id   AF-A0A974QCK3-F1
#
_cell.length_a   1.000
_cell.length_b   1.000
_cell.length_c   1.000
_cell.angle_alpha   90.00
_cell.angle_beta   90.00
_cell.angle_gamma   90.00
#
_symmetry.space_group_name_H-M   'P 1'
#
loop_
_entity.id
_entity.type
_entity.pdbx_description
1 polymer ?
#
loop_
_entity_poly.entity_id
_entity_poly.type
_entity_poly.pdbx_seq_one_letter_code
_entity_poly.pdbx_strand_id
1 'polypeptide(L)' 'MSGKYYPEEFKIEAVKQVVERGHSVSSVATCLDITTHSLYTWIKKYGPGSADSRRS' A
#
# COMPACT_ATOMS: atom_id res chain seq x y z
N MET A 1 9.86 -18.44 -9.53
CA MET A 1 9.93 -16.97 -9.60
C MET A 1 10.04 -16.44 -8.17
N SER A 2 11.19 -15.90 -7.80
CA SER A 2 11.38 -15.23 -6.51
C SER A 2 10.67 -13.89 -6.61
N GLY A 3 9.47 -13.77 -6.03
CA GLY A 3 8.78 -12.48 -5.94
C GLY A 3 9.68 -11.49 -5.21
N LYS A 4 9.76 -10.23 -5.68
CA LYS A 4 10.44 -9.18 -4.92
C LYS A 4 9.77 -9.06 -3.55
N TYR A 5 10.50 -9.43 -2.49
CA TYR A 5 10.01 -9.32 -1.12
C TYR A 5 10.28 -7.92 -0.61
N TYR A 6 9.22 -7.12 -0.52
CA TYR A 6 9.24 -5.87 0.22
C TYR A 6 8.95 -6.14 1.70
N PRO A 7 9.74 -5.59 2.64
CA PRO A 7 9.46 -5.72 4.06
C PRO A 7 8.12 -5.07 4.39
N GLU A 8 7.47 -5.54 5.46
CA GLU A 8 6.14 -5.06 5.84
C GLU A 8 6.14 -3.55 6.15
N GLU A 9 7.17 -3.07 6.84
CA GLU A 9 7.38 -1.64 7.14
C GLU A 9 7.39 -0.79 5.86
N PHE A 10 8.06 -1.25 4.80
CA PHE A 10 8.08 -0.56 3.51
C PHE A 10 6.68 -0.48 2.88
N LYS A 11 5.92 -1.58 2.93
CA LYS A 11 4.56 -1.61 2.40
C LYS A 11 3.63 -0.66 3.17
N ILE A 12 3.76 -0.63 4.50
CA ILE A 12 2.98 0.25 5.37
C ILE A 12 3.30 1.71 5.07
N GLU A 13 4.57 2.09 4.99
CA GLU A 13 4.96 3.47 4.67
C GLU A 13 4.48 3.91 3.27
N ALA A 14 4.51 3.01 2.29
CA ALA A 14 3.94 3.29 0.96
C ALA A 14 2.43 3.56 1.01
N VAL A 15 1.69 2.79 1.84
CA VAL A 15 0.25 3.00 2.04
C VAL A 15 -0.04 4.31 2.77
N LYS A 16 0.74 4.66 3.80
CA LYS A 16 0.60 5.92 4.53
C LYS A 16 0.81 7.15 3.65
N GLN A 17 1.73 7.09 2.70
CA GLN A 17 1.92 8.17 1.72
C GLN A 17 0.65 8.43 0.89
N VAL A 18 -0.12 7.40 0.57
CA VAL A 18 -1.38 7.54 -0.17
C VAL A 18 -2.52 7.95 0.75
N VAL A 19 -2.69 7.26 1.88
CA VAL A 19 -3.84 7.42 2.77
C VAL A 19 -3.73 8.65 3.68
N GLU A 20 -2.56 8.84 4.33
CA GLU A 20 -2.38 9.91 5.30
C GLU A 20 -1.90 11.20 4.65
N ARG A 21 -0.98 11.10 3.67
CA ARG A 21 -0.40 12.28 2.99
C ARG A 21 -1.17 12.69 1.73
N GLY A 22 -2.13 11.87 1.28
CA GLY A 22 -2.99 12.18 0.13
C GLY A 22 -2.27 12.15 -1.23
N HIS A 23 -1.12 11.49 -1.34
CA HIS A 23 -0.44 11.34 -2.63
C HIS A 23 -1.21 10.38 -3.56
N SER A 24 -1.09 10.59 -4.87
CA SER A 24 -1.68 9.67 -5.83
C SER A 24 -0.92 8.34 -5.88
N VAL A 25 -1.65 7.24 -6.06
CA VAL A 25 -1.09 5.89 -6.17
C VAL A 25 -0.03 5.81 -7.29
N SER A 26 -0.27 6.49 -8.42
CA SER A 26 0.68 6.54 -9.54
C SER A 26 1.98 7.23 -9.16
N SER A 27 1.91 8.39 -8.47
CA SER A 27 3.10 9.13 -8.05
C SER A 27 3.94 8.30 -7.07
N VAL A 28 3.31 7.68 -6.07
CA VAL A 28 4.01 6.86 -5.08
C VAL A 28 4.61 5.62 -5.72
N ALA A 29 3.88 4.96 -6.64
CA ALA A 29 4.38 3.81 -7.36
C ALA A 29 5.61 4.12 -8.21
N THR A 30 5.60 5.25 -8.93
CA THR A 30 6.76 5.73 -9.70
C THR A 30 7.93 6.11 -8.79
N CYS A 31 7.70 6.82 -7.67
CA CYS A 31 8.77 7.22 -6.75
C CYS A 31 9.46 6.03 -6.07
N LEU A 32 8.71 4.96 -5.78
CA LEU A 32 9.21 3.76 -5.09
C LEU A 32 9.67 2.64 -6.04
N ASP A 33 9.61 2.87 -7.37
CA ASP A 33 9.88 1.87 -8.40
C ASP A 33 9.10 0.56 -8.19
N ILE A 34 7.80 0.70 -7.91
CA ILE A 34 6.86 -0.43 -7.74
C ILE A 34 5.70 -0.33 -8.72
N THR A 35 4.97 -1.42 -8.88
CA THR A 35 3.74 -1.39 -9.67
C THR A 35 2.58 -0.82 -8.86
N THR A 36 1.73 -0.03 -9.51
CA THR A 36 0.48 0.48 -8.92
C THR A 36 -0.41 -0.66 -8.39
N HIS A 37 -0.41 -1.81 -9.06
CA HIS A 37 -1.13 -3.01 -8.63
C HIS A 37 -0.68 -3.53 -7.26
N SER A 38 0.63 -3.56 -7.00
CA SER A 38 1.18 -3.94 -5.69
C SER A 38 0.72 -2.96 -4.62
N LEU A 39 0.75 -1.67 -4.94
CA LEU A 39 0.34 -0.61 -4.01
C LEU A 39 -1.16 -0.68 -3.69
N TYR A 40 -2.04 -0.92 -4.66
CA TYR A 40 -3.47 -1.18 -4.40
C TYR A 40 -3.69 -2.40 -3.49
N THR A 41 -2.94 -3.48 -3.72
CA THR A 41 -3.01 -4.68 -2.88
C THR A 41 -2.61 -4.37 -1.44
N TRP A 42 -1.58 -3.54 -1.23
CA TRP A 42 -1.15 -3.13 0.10
C TRP A 42 -2.12 -2.16 0.75
N ILE A 43 -2.70 -1.21 0.01
CA ILE A 43 -3.75 -0.30 0.52
C ILE A 43 -4.95 -1.12 1.02
N LYS A 44 -5.35 -2.18 0.32
CA LYS A 44 -6.42 -3.07 0.76
C LYS A 44 -6.08 -3.89 2.02
N LYS A 45 -4.79 -4.16 2.26
CA LYS A 45 -4.31 -4.99 3.37
C LYS A 45 -3.95 -4.19 4.63
N TYR A 46 -3.39 -2.99 4.44
CA TYR A 46 -2.85 -2.14 5.51
C TYR A 46 -3.55 -0.77 5.61
N GLY A 47 -4.46 -0.44 4.69
CA GLY A 47 -5.22 0.80 4.72
C GLY A 47 -6.39 0.77 5.72
N PRO A 48 -7.06 1.91 5.93
CA PRO A 48 -8.06 2.10 6.99
C PRO A 48 -9.33 1.27 6.82
N GLY A 49 -9.55 0.66 5.64
CA GLY A 49 -10.65 -0.28 5.38
C GLY A 49 -10.28 -1.76 5.54
N SER A 50 -9.04 -2.07 5.92
CA SER A 50 -8.58 -3.47 6.08
C SER A 50 -9.06 -4.09 7.40
N ALA A 51 -9.61 -3.25 8.30
CA ALA A 51 -10.17 -3.62 9.58
C ALA A 51 -11.69 -3.37 9.62
N ASP A 52 -12.45 -3.89 8.64
CA ASP A 52 -13.89 -4.02 8.79
C ASP A 52 -14.38 -5.40 8.34
N SER A 53 -14.11 -6.37 9.21
CA SER A 53 -14.97 -7.53 9.42
C SER A 53 -15.17 -7.68 10.93
N ARG A 54 -15.69 -6.63 11.59
CA ARG A 54 -16.31 -6.69 12.94
C ARG A 54 -16.95 -5.35 13.31
N ARG A 55 -18.04 -5.01 12.64
CA ARG A 55 -19.10 -4.20 13.25
C ARG A 55 -20.46 -4.80 12.86
N SER A 56 -20.83 -5.86 13.56
CA SER A 56 -22.21 -6.31 13.74
C SER A 56 -22.36 -6.73 15.19
#